data_AF-A0A6M0SGD4-F1
#
_entry.id   AF-A0A6M0SGD4-F1
#
_cell.length_a   1.000
_cell.length_b   1.000
_cell.length_c   1.000
_cell.angle_alpha   90.00
_cell.angle_beta   90.00
_cell.angle_gamma   90.00
#
_symmetry.space_group_name_H-M   'P 1'
#
loop_
_entity.id
_entity.type
_entity.pdbx_description
1 polymer ?
#
loop_
_entity_poly.entity_id
_entity_poly.type
_entity_poly.pdbx_seq_one_letter_code
_entity_poly.pdbx_strand_id
1 'polypeptide(L)'
;MKMQAIKQQVYKLTNTSSTKELRKERHDLTHGRDLRYKAQWLEILEQLKLLLQDSSDISLDELNKSEAMLKRSLLRVGRLSGLSDKDIEMDWKRIQLEAQLNNDIHIEEL
;
A
#
# COMPACT_ATOMS: atom_id res chain seq x y z
N MET A 1 -22.59 7.32 7.77
CA MET A 1 -21.74 7.66 8.94
C MET A 1 -22.17 8.94 9.64
N LYS A 2 -22.01 9.02 10.96
CA LYS A 2 -22.17 10.24 11.77
C LYS A 2 -20.98 11.18 11.56
N MET A 3 -21.18 12.50 11.68
CA MET A 3 -20.14 13.52 11.45
C MET A 3 -18.85 13.27 12.26
N GLN A 4 -18.99 12.95 13.55
CA GLN A 4 -17.84 12.69 14.42
C GLN A 4 -17.00 11.51 13.94
N ALA A 5 -17.64 10.44 13.44
CA ALA A 5 -16.92 9.29 12.90
C ALA A 5 -16.12 9.62 11.64
N ILE A 6 -16.64 10.53 10.79
CA ILE A 6 -15.92 11.00 9.59
C ILE A 6 -14.68 11.78 10.01
N LYS A 7 -14.83 12.71 10.97
CA LYS A 7 -13.71 13.49 11.52
C LYS A 7 -12.63 12.60 12.11
N GLN A 8 -13.00 11.60 12.91
CA GLN A 8 -12.05 10.64 13.49
C GLN A 8 -11.28 9.85 12.43
N GLN A 9 -11.93 9.46 11.33
CA GLN A 9 -11.24 8.79 10.23
C GLN A 9 -10.25 9.73 9.53
N VAL A 10 -10.66 10.95 9.21
CA VAL A 10 -9.77 11.95 8.59
C VAL A 10 -8.56 12.19 9.48
N TYR A 11 -8.78 12.44 10.78
CA TYR A 11 -7.73 12.61 11.78
C TYR A 11 -6.75 11.45 11.85
N LYS A 12 -7.25 10.21 11.82
CA LYS A 12 -6.41 9.01 11.82
C LYS A 12 -5.57 8.91 10.55
N LEU A 13 -6.15 9.23 9.39
CA LEU A 13 -5.46 9.15 8.10
C LEU A 13 -4.41 10.25 7.91
N THR A 14 -4.63 11.43 8.51
CA THR A 14 -3.69 12.56 8.43
C THR A 14 -2.74 12.65 9.63
N ASN A 15 -2.86 11.74 10.59
CA ASN A 15 -2.14 11.75 11.87
C ASN A 15 -2.30 13.07 12.66
N THR A 16 -3.50 13.64 12.65
CA THR A 16 -3.83 14.88 13.38
C THR A 16 -4.89 14.62 14.44
N SER A 17 -4.92 15.39 15.52
CA SER A 17 -5.84 15.20 16.65
C SER A 17 -7.04 16.17 16.62
N SER A 18 -6.97 17.25 15.83
CA SER A 18 -8.01 18.28 15.81
C SER A 18 -8.16 18.99 14.46
N THR A 19 -9.31 19.64 14.24
CA THR A 19 -9.54 20.47 13.04
C THR A 19 -8.52 21.61 12.92
N LYS A 20 -8.04 22.16 14.05
CA LYS A 20 -7.06 23.25 14.04
C LYS A 20 -5.70 22.76 13.55
N GLU A 21 -5.30 21.58 14.02
CA GLU A 21 -4.07 20.91 13.63
C GLU A 21 -4.14 20.47 12.16
N LEU A 22 -5.26 19.89 11.73
CA LEU A 22 -5.51 19.56 10.32
C LEU A 22 -5.36 20.77 9.40
N ARG A 23 -5.87 21.95 9.80
CA ARG A 23 -5.71 23.19 9.02
C ARG A 23 -4.28 23.69 8.95
N LYS A 24 -3.47 23.42 9.98
CA LYS A 24 -2.08 23.85 10.05
C LYS A 24 -1.17 22.94 9.25
N GLU A 25 -1.35 21.63 9.40
CA GLU A 25 -0.46 20.61 8.81
C GLU A 25 -0.88 20.19 7.41
N ARG A 26 -2.18 20.21 7.11
CA ARG A 26 -2.75 19.79 5.82
C ARG A 26 -3.62 20.89 5.23
N HIS A 27 -2.96 22.00 4.90
CA HIS A 27 -3.60 23.13 4.26
C HIS A 27 -4.17 22.77 2.88
N ASP A 28 -3.50 21.86 2.15
CA ASP A 28 -3.97 21.22 0.91
C ASP A 28 -5.39 20.64 1.03
N LEU A 29 -5.69 19.97 2.14
CA LEU A 29 -6.99 19.32 2.36
C LEU A 29 -8.07 20.28 2.87
N THR A 30 -7.70 21.45 3.40
CA THR A 30 -8.62 22.32 4.13
C THR A 30 -8.81 23.70 3.52
N HIS A 31 -7.98 24.09 2.56
CA HIS A 31 -8.06 25.39 1.90
C HIS A 31 -9.39 25.55 1.13
N GLY A 32 -10.06 26.69 1.32
CA GLY A 32 -11.35 26.99 0.66
C GLY A 32 -12.55 26.18 1.15
N ARG A 33 -12.38 25.27 2.11
CA ARG A 33 -13.46 24.37 2.58
C ARG A 33 -14.08 24.83 3.90
N ASP A 34 -15.41 24.78 3.97
CA ASP A 34 -16.16 25.01 5.21
C ASP A 34 -16.38 23.70 5.98
N LEU A 35 -15.51 23.47 6.97
CA LEU A 35 -15.50 22.27 7.82
C LEU A 35 -16.63 22.23 8.88
N ARG A 36 -17.63 23.13 8.80
CA ARG A 36 -18.88 23.00 9.53
C ARG A 36 -19.81 21.97 8.88
N TYR A 37 -19.71 21.80 7.56
CA TYR A 37 -20.62 20.95 6.78
C TYR A 37 -20.09 19.54 6.57
N LYS A 38 -21.00 18.57 6.62
CA LYS A 38 -20.67 17.14 6.52
C LYS A 38 -20.13 16.77 5.15
N ALA A 39 -20.66 17.39 4.09
CA ALA A 39 -20.25 17.15 2.72
C ALA A 39 -18.73 17.39 2.53
N GLN A 40 -18.23 18.50 3.08
CA GLN A 40 -16.81 18.84 3.00
C GLN A 40 -15.90 17.80 3.67
N TRP A 41 -16.33 17.25 4.81
CA TRP A 41 -15.59 16.16 5.46
C TRP A 41 -15.61 14.85 4.68
N LEU A 42 -16.70 14.56 3.98
CA LEU A 42 -16.80 13.37 3.13
C LEU A 42 -15.88 13.49 1.92
N GLU A 43 -15.86 14.66 1.26
CA GLU A 43 -14.97 14.93 0.13
C GLU A 43 -13.50 14.81 0.53
N ILE A 44 -13.10 15.35 1.69
CA ILE A 44 -11.73 15.19 2.20
C ILE A 44 -11.41 13.71 2.46
N LEU A 45 -12.35 12.96 3.06
CA LEU A 45 -12.15 11.54 3.33
C LEU A 45 -12.01 10.72 2.04
N GLU A 46 -12.80 11.02 1.01
CA GLU A 46 -12.69 10.37 -0.29
C GLU A 46 -11.37 10.70 -0.98
N GLN A 47 -10.94 11.96 -0.97
CA GLN A 47 -9.64 12.37 -1.49
C GLN A 47 -8.49 11.63 -0.80
N LEU A 48 -8.54 11.52 0.53
CA LEU A 48 -7.55 10.76 1.30
C LEU A 48 -7.53 9.28 0.93
N LYS A 49 -8.70 8.66 0.72
CA LYS A 49 -8.79 7.26 0.31
C LYS A 49 -8.27 7.02 -1.10
N LEU A 50 -8.52 7.95 -2.02
CA LEU A 50 -7.98 7.89 -3.38
C LEU A 50 -6.46 8.02 -3.34
N LEU A 51 -5.91 8.96 -2.57
CA LEU A 51 -4.48 9.08 -2.38
C LEU A 51 -3.86 7.82 -1.77
N LEU A 52 -4.54 7.16 -0.83
CA LEU A 52 -4.13 5.88 -0.26
C LEU A 52 -4.20 4.71 -1.26
N GLN A 53 -5.16 4.74 -2.19
CA GLN A 53 -5.23 3.75 -3.27
C GLN A 53 -4.12 3.96 -4.30
N ASP A 54 -3.82 5.21 -4.64
CA ASP A 54 -2.74 5.58 -5.57
C ASP A 54 -1.36 5.40 -4.95
N SER A 55 -1.23 5.57 -3.63
CA SER A 55 -0.02 5.27 -2.86
C SER A 55 -0.03 3.83 -2.34
N SER A 56 -0.58 2.87 -3.08
CA SER A 56 -0.67 1.47 -2.65
C SER A 56 0.73 0.88 -2.41
N ASP A 57 1.22 1.11 -1.19
CA ASP A 57 2.15 0.24 -0.50
C ASP A 57 1.50 -1.13 -0.56
N ILE A 58 2.04 -1.99 -1.42
CA ILE A 58 1.65 -3.39 -1.51
C ILE A 58 1.72 -3.93 -0.08
N SER A 59 0.56 -4.32 0.46
CA SER A 59 0.55 -4.85 1.82
C SER A 59 1.39 -6.14 1.86
N LEU A 60 2.03 -6.43 2.99
CA LEU A 60 2.81 -7.66 3.15
C LEU A 60 1.97 -8.91 2.82
N ASP A 61 0.67 -8.87 3.09
CA ASP A 61 -0.27 -9.94 2.72
C ASP A 61 -0.46 -10.08 1.20
N GLU A 62 -0.56 -8.97 0.47
CA GLU A 62 -0.63 -8.97 -1.00
C GLU A 62 0.69 -9.42 -1.64
N LEU A 63 1.82 -9.07 -1.04
CA LEU A 63 3.13 -9.55 -1.47
C LEU A 63 3.25 -11.07 -1.28
N ASN A 64 2.87 -11.58 -0.11
CA ASN A 64 2.86 -13.02 0.18
C ASN A 64 1.92 -13.79 -0.75
N LYS A 65 0.73 -13.23 -1.04
CA LYS A 65 -0.21 -13.80 -2.01
C LYS A 65 0.39 -13.86 -3.40
N SER A 66 1.06 -12.80 -3.83
CA SER A 66 1.72 -12.73 -5.14
C SER A 66 2.87 -13.73 -5.24
N GLU A 67 3.70 -13.85 -4.20
CA GLU A 67 4.77 -14.85 -4.10
C GLU A 67 4.21 -16.28 -4.22
N ALA A 68 3.12 -16.58 -3.50
CA ALA A 68 2.47 -17.89 -3.58
C ALA A 68 1.92 -18.19 -4.97
N MET A 69 1.38 -17.17 -5.68
CA MET A 69 0.93 -17.32 -7.06
C MET A 69 2.08 -17.56 -8.03
N LEU A 70 3.22 -16.87 -7.84
CA LEU A 70 4.43 -17.06 -8.65
C LEU A 70 4.98 -18.49 -8.48
N LYS A 71 5.11 -18.97 -7.24
CA LYS A 71 5.58 -20.35 -6.98
C LYS A 71 4.68 -21.40 -7.62
N ARG A 72 3.35 -21.23 -7.53
CA ARG A 72 2.37 -22.13 -8.19
C ARG A 72 2.49 -22.11 -9.70
N SER A 73 2.70 -20.94 -10.29
CA SER A 73 2.86 -20.78 -11.74
C SER A 73 4.15 -21.43 -12.22
N LEU A 74 5.25 -21.26 -11.49
CA LEU A 74 6.53 -21.90 -11.78
C LEU A 74 6.42 -23.43 -11.69
N LEU A 75 5.76 -23.97 -10.66
CA LEU A 75 5.46 -25.40 -10.55
C LEU A 75 4.66 -25.91 -11.74
N ARG A 76 3.64 -25.17 -12.17
CA ARG A 76 2.79 -25.56 -13.30
C ARG A 76 3.59 -25.58 -14.61
N VAL A 77 4.31 -24.51 -14.91
CA VAL A 77 5.09 -24.38 -16.16
C VAL A 77 6.26 -25.36 -16.18
N GLY A 78 6.96 -25.52 -15.06
CA GLY A 78 8.09 -26.45 -14.95
C GLY A 78 7.67 -27.90 -15.20
N ARG A 79 6.55 -28.34 -14.60
CA ARG A 79 6.00 -29.68 -14.85
C ARG A 79 5.58 -29.88 -16.30
N LEU A 80 4.95 -28.89 -16.91
CA LEU A 80 4.59 -28.94 -18.34
C LEU A 80 5.81 -28.98 -19.26
N SER A 81 6.93 -28.41 -18.81
CA SER A 81 8.20 -28.40 -19.53
C SER A 81 9.05 -29.65 -19.24
N GLY A 82 8.54 -30.59 -18.45
CA GLY A 82 9.24 -31.84 -18.11
C GLY A 82 10.31 -31.71 -17.02
N LEU A 83 10.35 -30.59 -16.29
CA LEU A 83 11.26 -30.42 -15.15
C LEU A 83 10.81 -31.25 -13.96
N SER A 84 11.78 -31.77 -13.20
CA SER A 84 11.47 -32.43 -11.94
C SER A 84 11.09 -31.41 -10.87
N ASP A 85 10.30 -31.84 -9.87
CA ASP A 85 9.96 -30.97 -8.73
C ASP A 85 11.22 -30.46 -8.00
N LYS A 86 12.34 -31.20 -8.07
CA LYS A 86 13.63 -30.78 -7.50
C LYS A 86 14.26 -29.62 -8.28
N ASP A 87 14.21 -29.66 -9.61
CA ASP A 87 14.75 -28.60 -10.47
C ASP A 87 13.95 -27.31 -10.30
N ILE A 88 12.62 -27.44 -10.22
CA ILE A 88 11.72 -26.31 -10.00
C ILE A 88 11.97 -25.64 -8.64
N GLU A 89 12.18 -26.43 -7.58
CA GLU A 89 12.49 -25.88 -6.25
C GLU A 89 13.88 -25.21 -6.23
N MET A 90 14.84 -25.71 -7.02
CA MET A 90 16.14 -25.06 -7.21
C MET A 90 15.99 -23.72 -7.92
N ASP A 91 15.19 -23.64 -8.97
CA ASP A 91 14.91 -22.39 -9.69
C ASP A 91 14.17 -21.38 -8.81
N TRP A 92 13.21 -21.83 -7.99
CA TRP A 92 12.53 -20.98 -7.02
C TRP A 92 13.51 -20.35 -6.03
N LYS A 93 14.43 -21.14 -5.47
CA LYS A 93 15.47 -20.65 -4.55
C LYS A 93 16.42 -19.66 -5.22
N ARG A 94 16.76 -19.87 -6.50
CA ARG A 94 17.57 -18.93 -7.29
C ARG A 94 16.87 -17.58 -7.41
N ILE A 95 15.60 -17.57 -7.80
CA ILE A 95 14.79 -16.35 -7.93
C ILE A 95 14.72 -15.58 -6.61
N GLN A 96 14.53 -16.26 -5.48
CA GLN A 96 14.51 -15.62 -4.16
C GLN A 96 15.85 -14.96 -3.81
N LEU A 97 16.98 -15.62 -4.11
CA LEU A 97 18.32 -15.08 -3.88
C LEU A 97 18.61 -13.86 -4.77
N GLU A 98 18.24 -13.92 -6.04
CA GLU A 98 18.40 -12.79 -6.98
C GLU A 98 17.56 -11.59 -6.56
N ALA A 99 16.34 -11.81 -6.07
CA ALA A 99 15.49 -10.75 -5.52
C ALA A 99 16.10 -10.09 -4.27
N GLN A 100 16.76 -10.85 -3.41
CA GLN A 100 17.47 -10.31 -2.24
C GLN A 100 18.69 -9.48 -2.65
N LEU A 101 19.48 -9.97 -3.61
CA LEU A 101 20.69 -9.29 -4.09
C LEU A 101 20.39 -8.00 -4.88
N ASN A 102 19.26 -7.94 -5.58
CA ASN A 102 18.86 -6.75 -6.34
C ASN A 102 18.18 -5.67 -5.49
N ASN A 103 17.77 -5.98 -4.26
CA ASN A 103 17.26 -4.99 -3.31
C ASN A 103 18.37 -4.24 -2.55
N ASP A 104 19.64 -4.64 -2.69
CA ASP A 104 20.82 -3.96 -2.15
C ASP A 104 21.27 -2.75 -3.00
N ILE A 105 20.35 -2.03 -3.65
CA ILE A 105 20.64 -0.66 -4.10
C ILE A 105 20.55 0.22 -2.85
N HIS A 106 21.67 0.34 -2.13
CA HIS A 106 21.85 1.33 -1.08
C HIS A 106 21.51 2.72 -1.63
N ILE A 107 20.36 3.27 -1.24
CA ILE A 107 20.18 4.71 -1.19
C ILE A 107 21.05 5.17 -0.03
N GLU A 108 22.34 5.40 -0.29
CA GLU A 108 23.13 6.27 0.56
C GLU A 108 22.45 7.64 0.54
N GLU A 109 21.94 8.05 1.70
CA GLU A 109 21.42 9.40 1.92
C GLU A 109 22.51 10.42 1.58
N LEU A 110 22.22 11.31 0.62
CA LEU A 110 22.98 12.52 0.31
C LEU A 110 22.66 13.64 1.31
#